data_AF-A0A3B9E6F8-F1
#
_entry.id   AF-A0A3B9E6F8-F1
#
_cell.length_a   1.000
_cell.length_b   1.000
_cell.length_c   1.000
_cell.angle_alpha   90.00
_cell.angle_beta   90.00
_cell.angle_gamma   90.00
#
_symmetry.space_group_name_H-M   'P 1'
#
loop_
_entity.id
_entity.type
_entity.pdbx_description
1 polymer ?
#
loop_
_entity_poly.entity_id
_entity_poly.type
_entity_poly.pdbx_seq_one_letter_code
_entity_poly.pdbx_strand_id
1 'polypeptide(L)' 'MKIAFTTSGTELSGPLDSRFGRAPKFLIYDTETKGFTIIDNVQNLNAAQGAGIQSASAVSQSGAQALVTGHCGPKAFQV' A
#
# COMPACT_ATOMS: atom_id res chain seq x y z
N MET A 1 12.32 -8.81 6.50
CA MET A 1 11.97 -7.42 6.13
C MET A 1 10.64 -7.45 5.40
N LYS A 2 9.75 -6.49 5.67
CA LYS A 2 8.45 -6.39 4.97
C LYS A 2 8.42 -5.20 4.02
N ILE A 3 7.92 -5.42 2.80
CA ILE A 3 7.83 -4.40 1.74
C ILE A 3 6.37 -4.31 1.27
N ALA A 4 5.82 -3.10 1.26
CA ALA A 4 4.48 -2.83 0.75
C ALA A 4 4.51 -2.44 -0.72
N PHE A 5 3.56 -2.95 -1.50
CA PHE A 5 3.36 -2.62 -2.91
C PHE A 5 1.92 -2.17 -3.14
N THR A 6 1.72 -1.10 -3.90
CA THR A 6 0.37 -0.76 -4.37
C THR A 6 -0.04 -1.67 -5.52
N THR A 7 -1.23 -2.27 -5.45
CA THR A 7 -1.70 -3.20 -6.49
C THR A 7 -3.20 -3.14 -6.67
N SER A 8 -3.68 -3.51 -7.86
CA SER A 8 -5.09 -3.84 -8.12
C SER A 8 -5.39 -5.34 -8.09
N GLY A 9 -4.36 -6.19 -8.09
CA GLY A 9 -4.48 -7.64 -8.00
C GLY A 9 -4.54 -8.18 -6.57
N THR A 10 -4.57 -9.50 -6.45
CA THR A 10 -4.53 -10.26 -5.19
C THR A 10 -3.42 -11.32 -5.19
N GLU A 11 -2.56 -11.28 -6.22
CA GLU A 11 -1.49 -12.23 -6.46
C GLU A 11 -0.17 -11.47 -6.61
N LEU A 12 0.95 -12.16 -6.39
CA LEU A 12 2.29 -11.56 -6.46
C LEU A 12 2.65 -11.01 -7.85
N SER A 13 2.10 -11.62 -8.91
CA SER A 13 2.21 -11.16 -10.30
C SER A 13 1.20 -10.07 -10.68
N GLY A 14 0.40 -9.61 -9.71
CA GLY A 14 -0.61 -8.59 -9.93
C GLY A 14 -0.01 -7.25 -10.41
N PRO A 15 -0.74 -6.47 -11.21
CA PRO A 15 -0.25 -5.18 -11.68
C PRO A 15 -0.10 -4.19 -10.51
N LEU A 16 0.93 -3.35 -10.58
CA LEU A 16 1.11 -2.25 -9.64
C LEU A 16 0.10 -1.13 -9.92
N ASP A 17 -0.42 -0.49 -8.86
CA ASP A 17 -1.25 0.72 -9.00
C ASP A 17 -0.36 1.97 -8.95
N SER A 18 -0.65 2.93 -9.83
CA SER A 18 0.09 4.18 -9.94
C SER A 18 -0.22 5.18 -8.83
N ARG A 19 -1.30 4.99 -8.07
CA ARG A 19 -1.75 5.92 -7.02
C ARG A 19 -1.50 5.31 -5.65
N PHE A 20 -0.76 5.99 -4.79
CA PHE A 20 -0.54 5.48 -3.43
C PHE A 20 -1.82 5.46 -2.57
N GLY A 21 -2.32 6.65 -2.21
CA GLY A 21 -3.42 6.76 -1.24
C GLY A 21 -4.76 6.19 -1.72
N ARG A 22 -4.92 5.99 -3.02
CA ARG A 22 -6.14 5.44 -3.64
C ARG A 22 -5.90 4.13 -4.38
N ALA A 23 -4.75 3.49 -4.15
CA ALA A 23 -4.57 2.11 -4.57
C ALA A 23 -5.73 1.28 -3.99
N PRO A 24 -6.33 0.37 -4.74
CA PRO A 24 -7.42 -0.43 -4.22
C PRO A 24 -6.94 -1.40 -3.14
N LYS A 25 -5.68 -1.87 -3.20
CA LYS A 25 -5.08 -2.79 -2.24
C LYS A 25 -3.58 -2.52 -2.04
N PHE A 26 -3.05 -3.04 -0.94
CA PHE A 26 -1.62 -3.14 -0.68
C PHE A 26 -1.21 -4.61 -0.52
N LEU A 27 -0.16 -5.02 -1.23
CA LEU A 27 0.48 -6.32 -1.04
C LEU A 27 1.67 -6.13 -0.10
N ILE A 28 1.69 -6.84 1.03
CA ILE A 28 2.78 -6.82 2.00
C ILE A 28 3.60 -8.08 1.81
N TYR A 29 4.77 -7.95 1.22
CA TYR A 29 5.69 -9.04 0.96
C TYR A 29 6.72 -9.17 2.08
N ASP A 30 6.90 -10.36 2.62
CA ASP A 30 7.90 -10.67 3.63
C ASP A 30 9.09 -11.38 2.99
N THR A 31 10.24 -10.72 2.97
CA THR A 31 11.45 -11.21 2.29
C THR A 31 12.12 -12.38 3.00
N GLU A 32 11.83 -12.60 4.29
CA GLU A 32 12.44 -13.67 5.08
C GLU A 32 11.66 -14.98 4.89
N THR A 33 10.34 -14.89 5.00
CA THR A 33 9.45 -16.06 4.85
C THR A 33 9.04 -16.33 3.40
N LYS A 34 9.27 -15.37 2.49
CA LYS A 34 8.79 -15.37 1.09
C LYS A 34 7.26 -15.40 0.96
N GLY A 35 6.53 -15.13 2.04
CA GLY A 35 5.08 -15.02 2.05
C GLY A 35 4.60 -13.60 1.73
N PHE A 36 3.30 -13.46 1.45
CA PHE A 36 2.67 -12.15 1.34
C PHE A 36 1.25 -12.15 1.93
N THR A 37 0.79 -10.96 2.30
CA THR A 37 -0.61 -10.70 2.64
C THR A 37 -1.16 -9.55 1.82
N ILE A 38 -2.48 -9.51 1.68
CA ILE A 38 -3.20 -8.43 0.99
C ILE A 38 -3.98 -7.62 2.02
N ILE A 39 -3.90 -6.30 1.91
CA ILE A 39 -4.68 -5.34 2.69
C ILE A 39 -5.59 -4.56 1.74
N ASP A 40 -6.90 -4.66 1.95
CA ASP A 40 -7.88 -3.88 1.20
C ASP A 40 -7.89 -2.41 1.63
N ASN A 41 -8.01 -1.50 0.65
CA ASN A 41 -8.02 -0.05 0.86
C ASN A 41 -9.35 0.59 0.42
N VAL A 42 -10.45 -0.17 0.51
CA VAL A 42 -11.80 0.22 0.05
C VAL A 42 -12.24 1.56 0.62
N GLN A 43 -11.88 1.85 1.87
CA GLN A 43 -12.23 3.11 2.54
C GLN A 43 -11.60 4.34 1.88
N ASN A 44 -10.39 4.19 1.31
CA ASN A 44 -9.62 5.31 0.76
C ASN A 44 -9.77 5.47 -0.76
N LEU A 45 -10.23 4.41 -1.46
CA LEU A 45 -10.48 4.39 -2.92
C LEU A 45 -11.25 5.64 -3.39
N ASN A 46 -12.32 5.99 -2.68
CA ASN A 46 -13.20 7.10 -2.99
C ASN A 46 -13.22 8.19 -1.91
N ALA A 47 -12.26 8.19 -0.99
CA ALA A 47 -12.22 9.19 0.08
C ALA A 47 -12.07 10.61 -0.49
N ALA A 48 -12.93 11.52 -0.03
CA ALA A 48 -12.93 12.93 -0.44
C ALA A 48 -11.59 13.61 -0.13
N GLN A 49 -11.00 13.30 1.04
CA GLN A 49 -9.72 13.81 1.48
C GLN A 49 -9.01 12.78 2.39
N GLY A 50 -7.70 12.94 2.56
CA GLY A 50 -6.94 12.19 3.57
C GLY A 50 -6.59 10.75 3.18
N ALA A 51 -6.97 10.31 1.97
CA ALA A 51 -6.69 8.96 1.46
C ALA A 51 -5.22 8.55 1.64
N GLY A 52 -4.29 9.42 1.26
CA GLY A 52 -2.85 9.17 1.39
C GLY A 52 -2.36 8.98 2.82
N ILE A 53 -2.82 9.80 3.77
CA ILE A 53 -2.39 9.72 5.17
C ILE A 53 -2.91 8.43 5.80
N GLN A 54 -4.18 8.10 5.56
CA GLN A 54 -4.79 6.87 6.07
C GLN A 54 -4.14 5.63 5.48
N SER A 55 -3.87 5.62 4.17
CA SER A 55 -3.11 4.53 3.53
C SER A 55 -1.69 4.39 4.07
N ALA A 56 -0.96 5.49 4.30
CA ALA A 56 0.37 5.44 4.91
C ALA A 56 0.31 4.86 6.32
N SER A 57 -0.67 5.26 7.12
CA SER A 57 -0.87 4.69 8.46
C SER A 57 -1.18 3.19 8.40
N ALA A 58 -2.06 2.75 7.50
CA ALA A 58 -2.38 1.34 7.31
C ALA A 58 -1.15 0.50 6.90
N VAL A 59 -0.33 1.01 5.98
CA VAL A 59 0.92 0.35 5.54
C VAL A 59 1.95 0.30 6.68
N SER A 60 2.09 1.38 7.45
CA SER A 60 2.99 1.40 8.61
C SER A 60 2.55 0.41 9.69
N GLN A 61 1.24 0.33 9.97
CA GLN A 61 0.66 -0.63 10.92
C GLN A 61 0.81 -2.09 10.48
N SER A 62 0.97 -2.37 9.18
CA SER A 62 1.26 -3.74 8.71
C SER A 62 2.69 -4.19 9.02
N GLY A 63 3.52 -3.29 9.58
CA GLY A 63 4.94 -3.52 9.83
C GLY A 63 5.79 -3.47 8.57
N ALA A 64 5.28 -2.88 7.48
CA ALA A 64 6.09 -2.65 6.29
C ALA A 64 7.19 -1.62 6.58
N GLN A 65 8.40 -1.93 6.13
CA GLN A 65 9.59 -1.10 6.35
C GLN A 65 9.98 -0.31 5.10
N ALA A 66 9.42 -0.69 3.95
CA ALA A 66 9.58 -0.01 2.68
C ALA A 66 8.28 -0.03 1.89
N LEU A 67 8.10 0.97 1.04
CA LEU A 67 6.95 1.11 0.14
C LEU A 67 7.45 1.25 -1.30
N VAL A 68 6.87 0.48 -2.21
CA VAL A 68 7.04 0.60 -3.65
C VAL A 68 5.70 0.96 -4.26
N THR A 69 5.62 2.13 -4.87
CA THR A 69 4.38 2.66 -5.45
C THR A 69 4.70 3.60 -6.61
N GLY A 70 3.68 3.96 -7.41
CA GLY A 70 3.83 4.98 -8.44
C GLY A 70 3.97 6.37 -7.83
N HIS A 71 2.85 7.00 -7.50
CA HIS A 71 2.78 8.38 -7.04
C HIS A 71 2.35 8.46 -5.57
N CYS A 72 3.31 8.83 -4.71
CA CYS A 72 3.08 9.15 -3.31
C CYS A 72 2.99 10.67 -3.11
N GLY A 73 1.85 11.14 -2.60
CA GLY A 73 1.67 12.57 -2.32
C GLY A 73 2.48 13.03 -1.09
N PRO A 74 2.87 14.31 -1.01
CA PRO A 74 3.80 14.80 0.02
C PRO A 74 3.31 14.58 1.45
N LYS A 75 2.00 14.71 1.70
CA LYS A 75 1.41 14.46 3.03
C LYS A 75 1.48 13.00 3.46
N ALA A 76 1.40 12.08 2.50
CA ALA A 76 1.50 10.65 2.77
C ALA A 76 2.94 10.22 3.02
N PHE A 77 3.90 10.86 2.33
CA PHE A 77 5.33 10.60 2.49
C PHE A 77 5.89 11.01 3.87
N GLN A 78 5.19 11.87 4.60
CA GLN A 78 5.61 12.35 5.91
C GLN A 78 5.16 11.46 7.09
N VAL A 79 4.41 10.38 6.81
CA VAL A 79 3.89 9.43 7.80
C VAL A 79 4.79 8.20 7.84
#